data_AF-A0A067PDT9-F1
#
_entry.id   AF-A0A067PDT9-F1
#
_cell.length_a   1.000
_cell.length_b   1.000
_cell.length_c   1.000
_cell.angle_alpha   90.00
_cell.angle_beta   90.00
_cell.angle_gamma   90.00
#
_symmetry.space_group_name_H-M   'P 1'
#
loop_
_entity.id
_entity.type
_entity.pdbx_description
1 polymer ?
#
loop_
_entity_poly.entity_id
_entity_poly.type
_entity_poly.pdbx_seq_one_letter_code
_entity_poly.pdbx_strand_id
1 'polypeptide(L)'
;MATTIRQHLKTKHEEEWKGIVVEEKLKGWQTVNTEPSMGSNESGEQEEFSVKGFLDRLVKWIVADDQSLNVVESKELRDLLLYVGVELKPDDIPHRSKLAQLIIEKYQEKHDQLKLEMQHQQNQISAQATQARQKIPQHSQVLA
;
A
#
# COMPACT_ATOMS: atom_id res chain seq x y z
N MET A 1 15.92 19.77 -22.88
CA MET A 1 15.74 18.63 -21.96
C MET A 1 14.25 18.35 -21.86
N ALA A 2 13.81 17.12 -22.07
CA ALA A 2 12.38 16.79 -22.00
C ALA A 2 11.92 16.79 -20.53
N THR A 3 11.19 17.82 -20.11
CA THR A 3 10.51 17.83 -18.81
C THR A 3 9.38 16.81 -18.83
N THR A 4 9.31 15.98 -17.79
CA THR A 4 8.16 15.09 -17.62
C THR A 4 6.89 15.91 -17.42
N ILE A 5 5.74 15.37 -17.84
CA ILE A 5 4.44 16.03 -17.66
C ILE A 5 4.20 16.39 -16.18
N ARG A 6 4.61 15.50 -15.26
CA ARG A 6 4.54 15.77 -13.81
C ARG A 6 5.34 17.01 -13.40
N GLN A 7 6.56 17.17 -13.91
CA GLN A 7 7.41 18.31 -13.56
C GLN A 7 6.89 19.61 -14.19
N HIS A 8 6.35 19.54 -15.40
CA HIS A 8 5.68 20.66 -16.03
C HIS A 8 4.45 21.12 -15.23
N LEU A 9 3.57 20.19 -14.85
CA LEU A 9 2.37 20.50 -14.06
C LEU A 9 2.75 21.08 -12.69
N LYS A 10 3.75 20.53 -12.00
CA LYS A 10 4.25 21.09 -10.73
C LYS A 10 4.82 22.50 -10.83
N THR A 11 5.38 22.88 -11.99
CA THR A 11 6.07 24.18 -12.15
C THR A 11 5.21 25.26 -12.79
N LYS A 12 4.20 24.87 -13.57
CA LYS A 12 3.35 25.80 -14.34
C LYS A 12 1.89 25.80 -13.92
N HIS A 13 1.41 24.73 -13.30
CA HIS A 13 0.01 24.50 -12.95
C HIS A 13 -0.12 23.91 -11.54
N GLU A 14 0.64 24.44 -10.58
CA GLU A 14 0.80 23.82 -9.26
C GLU A 14 -0.55 23.67 -8.52
N GLU A 15 -1.36 24.72 -8.49
CA GLU A 15 -2.64 24.73 -7.76
C GLU A 15 -3.68 23.78 -8.37
N GLU A 16 -3.81 23.78 -9.71
CA GLU A 16 -4.69 22.84 -10.44
C GLU A 16 -4.23 21.39 -10.26
N TRP A 17 -2.91 21.15 -10.30
CA TRP A 17 -2.32 19.84 -10.07
C TRP A 17 -2.57 19.35 -8.65
N LYS A 18 -2.40 20.19 -7.63
CA LYS A 18 -2.70 19.85 -6.23
C LYS A 18 -4.18 19.53 -6.05
N GLY A 19 -5.08 20.34 -6.63
CA GLY A 19 -6.52 20.12 -6.58
C GLY A 19 -6.90 18.74 -7.11
N ILE A 20 -6.44 18.40 -8.32
CA ILE A 20 -6.71 17.10 -8.95
C ILE A 20 -6.11 15.95 -8.13
N VAL A 21 -4.88 16.10 -7.63
CA VAL A 21 -4.22 15.06 -6.83
C VAL A 21 -5.01 14.78 -5.54
N VAL A 22 -5.54 15.81 -4.88
CA VAL A 22 -6.34 15.68 -3.66
C VAL A 22 -7.75 15.14 -3.95
N GLU A 23 -8.42 15.65 -4.98
CA GLU A 23 -9.77 15.23 -5.39
C GLU A 23 -9.81 13.75 -5.83
N GLU A 24 -8.89 13.37 -6.72
CA GLU A 24 -8.81 12.03 -7.29
C GLU A 24 -8.00 11.05 -6.41
N LYS A 25 -7.53 11.50 -5.24
CA LYS A 25 -6.75 10.71 -4.28
C LYS A 25 -5.54 10.01 -4.91
N LEU A 26 -4.82 10.72 -5.79
CA LEU A 26 -3.70 10.18 -6.56
C LEU A 26 -2.45 9.99 -5.68
N LYS A 27 -1.51 9.12 -6.08
CA LYS A 27 -0.28 8.79 -5.30
C LYS A 27 0.40 10.07 -4.76
N GLY A 28 0.47 10.20 -3.43
CA GLY A 28 1.04 11.35 -2.73
C GLY A 28 0.05 12.44 -2.32
N TRP A 29 -1.26 12.25 -2.48
CA TRP A 29 -2.26 13.26 -2.10
C TRP A 29 -2.27 13.60 -0.60
N GLN A 30 -1.87 12.65 0.26
CA GLN A 30 -1.80 12.86 1.70
C GLN A 30 -0.75 13.91 2.09
N THR A 31 0.36 14.00 1.33
CA THR A 31 1.42 14.98 1.61
C THR A 31 1.09 16.37 1.06
N VAL A 32 0.15 16.47 0.11
CA VAL A 32 -0.32 17.75 -0.45
C VAL A 32 -1.37 18.41 0.45
N ASN A 33 -2.14 17.61 1.19
CA ASN A 33 -3.23 18.09 2.06
C ASN A 33 -2.77 18.44 3.49
N THR A 34 -1.48 18.26 3.79
CA THR A 34 -0.93 18.50 5.11
C THR A 34 -0.01 19.73 5.01
N GLU A 35 -0.42 20.84 5.63
CA GLU A 35 0.49 21.94 6.01
C GLU A 35 1.79 21.34 6.61
N PRO A 36 2.96 22.00 6.50
CA PRO A 36 4.24 21.42 6.92
C PRO A 36 4.30 21.28 8.45
N SER A 37 3.62 20.26 8.98
CA SER A 37 3.94 19.66 10.24
C SER A 37 5.28 19.00 10.02
N MET A 38 6.33 19.66 10.54
CA MET A 38 7.64 19.06 10.75
C MET A 38 7.47 17.58 11.03
N GLY A 39 8.11 16.78 10.17
CA GLY A 39 8.00 15.33 10.19
C GLY A 39 7.94 14.84 11.61
N SER A 40 6.81 14.25 11.97
CA SER A 40 6.78 13.35 13.08
C SER A 40 7.86 12.32 12.77
N ASN A 41 9.01 12.48 13.43
CA ASN A 41 9.85 11.35 13.75
C ASN A 41 8.90 10.36 14.40
N GLU A 42 8.41 9.41 13.60
CA GLU A 42 8.02 8.12 14.11
C GLU A 42 9.30 7.57 14.71
N SER A 43 9.54 7.91 15.98
CA SER A 43 10.31 7.09 16.89
C SER A 43 9.51 5.80 17.12
N GLY A 44 9.23 5.09 16.02
CA GLY A 44 8.91 3.68 16.08
C GLY A 44 10.20 3.02 16.53
N GLU A 45 10.11 2.23 17.59
CA GLU A 45 11.17 1.31 17.99
C GLU A 45 11.70 0.64 16.72
N GLN A 46 12.95 0.93 16.37
CA GLN A 46 13.56 0.36 15.19
C GLN A 46 13.64 -1.13 15.43
N GLU A 47 12.77 -1.88 14.75
CA GLU A 47 12.76 -3.34 14.82
C GLU A 47 14.19 -3.86 14.62
N GLU A 48 14.63 -4.76 15.50
CA GLU A 48 15.90 -5.44 15.33
C GLU A 48 15.96 -6.09 13.94
N PHE A 49 17.17 -6.09 13.36
CA PHE A 49 17.33 -6.66 12.04
C PHE A 49 16.95 -8.14 12.05
N SER A 50 16.14 -8.53 11.06
CA SER A 50 15.85 -9.91 10.78
C SER A 50 15.77 -10.11 9.28
N VAL A 51 16.22 -11.26 8.80
CA VAL A 51 16.16 -11.60 7.36
C VAL A 51 14.71 -11.53 6.85
N LYS A 52 13.75 -12.02 7.64
CA LYS A 52 12.32 -11.91 7.31
C LYS A 52 11.89 -10.45 7.19
N GLY A 53 12.23 -9.60 8.15
CA GLY A 53 11.90 -8.17 8.13
C GLY A 53 12.54 -7.44 6.94
N PHE A 54 13.78 -7.77 6.61
CA PHE A 54 14.46 -7.27 5.41
C PHE A 54 13.72 -7.67 4.13
N LEU A 55 13.43 -8.97 3.95
CA LEU A 55 12.70 -9.47 2.79
C LEU A 55 11.30 -8.83 2.68
N ASP A 56 10.62 -8.66 3.80
CA ASP A 56 9.30 -8.05 3.85
C ASP A 56 9.32 -6.59 3.39
N ARG A 57 10.33 -5.83 3.80
CA ARG A 57 10.54 -4.43 3.41
C ARG A 57 11.01 -4.32 1.96
N LEU A 58 11.86 -5.23 1.51
CA LEU A 58 12.31 -5.30 0.12
C LEU A 58 11.11 -5.55 -0.83
N VAL A 59 10.27 -6.53 -0.53
CA VAL A 59 9.04 -6.80 -1.31
C VAL A 59 8.12 -5.58 -1.33
N LYS A 60 7.90 -4.93 -0.18
CA LYS A 60 7.07 -3.72 -0.10
C LYS A 60 7.62 -2.60 -0.98
N TRP A 61 8.92 -2.33 -0.93
CA TRP A 61 9.56 -1.30 -1.74
C TRP A 61 9.43 -1.60 -3.24
N ILE A 62 9.68 -2.85 -3.64
CA ILE A 62 9.55 -3.27 -5.04
C ILE A 62 8.13 -3.04 -5.57
N VAL A 63 7.13 -3.49 -4.81
CA VAL A 63 5.71 -3.38 -5.21
C VAL A 63 5.21 -1.92 -5.18
N ALA A 64 5.61 -1.13 -4.17
CA ALA A 64 5.13 0.24 -4.01
C ALA A 64 5.60 1.19 -5.13
N ASP A 65 6.78 0.93 -5.69
CA ASP A 65 7.41 1.76 -6.71
C ASP A 65 7.59 1.07 -8.07
N ASP A 66 6.93 -0.07 -8.29
CA ASP A 66 6.99 -0.86 -9.53
C ASP A 66 8.44 -1.10 -9.99
N GLN A 67 9.30 -1.41 -9.04
CA GLN A 67 10.71 -1.65 -9.31
C GLN A 67 10.86 -2.94 -10.11
N SER A 68 11.83 -2.96 -11.02
CA SER A 68 12.17 -4.18 -11.73
C SER A 68 12.62 -5.26 -10.76
N LEU A 69 12.13 -6.49 -10.92
CA LEU A 69 12.64 -7.65 -10.17
C LEU A 69 14.12 -7.93 -10.44
N ASN A 70 14.67 -7.43 -11.55
CA ASN A 70 16.10 -7.55 -11.83
C ASN A 70 16.96 -6.60 -11.01
N VAL A 71 16.37 -5.62 -10.30
CA VAL A 71 17.13 -4.67 -9.51
C VAL A 71 17.96 -5.37 -8.43
N VAL A 72 17.46 -6.48 -7.88
CA VAL A 72 18.20 -7.29 -6.88
C VAL A 72 19.36 -8.09 -7.48
N GLU A 73 19.55 -8.09 -8.79
CA GLU A 73 20.72 -8.67 -9.46
C GLU A 73 21.80 -7.61 -9.77
N SER A 74 21.51 -6.31 -9.57
CA SER A 74 22.51 -5.25 -9.70
C SER A 74 23.58 -5.42 -8.63
N LYS A 75 24.84 -5.45 -9.07
CA LYS A 75 25.99 -5.56 -8.17
C LYS A 75 26.12 -4.32 -7.30
N GLU A 76 25.84 -3.15 -7.86
CA GLU A 76 25.90 -1.86 -7.18
C GLU A 76 24.87 -1.77 -6.06
N LEU A 77 23.63 -2.22 -6.29
CA LEU A 77 22.63 -2.29 -5.23
C LEU A 77 23.00 -3.32 -4.16
N ARG A 78 23.47 -4.51 -4.56
CA ARG A 78 23.90 -5.54 -3.60
C ARG A 78 25.04 -5.04 -2.71
N ASP A 79 26.05 -4.39 -3.30
CA ASP A 79 27.16 -3.80 -2.59
C ASP A 79 26.68 -2.71 -1.60
N LEU A 80 25.77 -1.84 -2.05
CA LEU A 80 25.15 -0.83 -1.19
C LEU A 80 24.40 -1.46 -0.01
N LEU A 81 23.59 -2.50 -0.25
CA LEU A 81 22.83 -3.17 0.81
C LEU A 81 23.74 -3.83 1.83
N LEU A 82 24.84 -4.46 1.39
CA LEU A 82 25.83 -5.07 2.27
C LEU A 82 26.65 -4.02 3.03
N TYR A 83 26.93 -2.88 2.42
CA TYR A 83 27.62 -1.77 3.07
C TYR A 83 26.80 -1.18 4.22
N VAL A 84 25.49 -1.02 4.02
CA VAL A 84 24.60 -0.40 5.02
C VAL A 84 24.13 -1.43 6.06
N GLY A 85 23.99 -2.71 5.69
CA GLY A 85 23.50 -3.78 6.56
C GLY A 85 24.62 -4.56 7.26
N VAL A 86 25.00 -4.14 8.47
CA VAL A 86 26.07 -4.79 9.27
C VAL A 86 25.84 -6.30 9.48
N GLU A 87 24.57 -6.71 9.61
CA GLU A 87 24.19 -8.11 9.85
C GLU A 87 23.73 -8.86 8.59
N LEU A 88 23.64 -8.17 7.45
CA LEU A 88 23.13 -8.73 6.19
C LEU A 88 24.24 -9.50 5.47
N LYS A 89 23.99 -10.76 5.11
CA LYS A 89 24.92 -11.57 4.31
C LYS A 89 24.54 -11.55 2.83
N PRO A 90 25.48 -11.81 1.91
CA PRO A 90 25.18 -11.89 0.49
C PRO A 90 24.06 -12.88 0.14
N ASP A 91 23.99 -14.00 0.85
CA ASP A 91 22.99 -15.06 0.65
C ASP A 91 21.59 -14.69 1.17
N ASP A 92 21.50 -13.70 2.06
CA ASP A 92 20.22 -13.17 2.55
C ASP A 92 19.53 -12.28 1.51
N ILE A 93 20.28 -11.78 0.51
CA ILE A 93 19.73 -11.01 -0.60
C ILE A 93 19.13 -11.97 -1.62
N PRO A 94 17.79 -11.95 -1.82
CA PRO A 94 17.14 -12.91 -2.69
C PRO A 94 17.52 -12.67 -4.15
N HIS A 95 17.63 -13.76 -4.91
CA HIS A 95 17.58 -13.66 -6.37
C HIS A 95 16.17 -13.32 -6.85
N ARG A 96 16.07 -12.82 -8.09
CA ARG A 96 14.81 -12.41 -8.72
C ARG A 96 13.72 -13.49 -8.65
N SER A 97 14.09 -14.77 -8.78
CA SER A 97 13.14 -15.89 -8.73
C SER A 97 12.53 -16.04 -7.33
N LYS A 98 13.35 -15.90 -6.28
CA LYS A 98 12.87 -15.94 -4.90
C LYS A 98 12.04 -14.71 -4.57
N LEU A 99 12.46 -13.53 -5.06
CA LEU A 99 11.69 -12.30 -4.89
C LEU A 99 10.31 -12.40 -5.55
N ALA A 100 10.24 -12.94 -6.76
CA ALA A 100 8.96 -13.19 -7.45
C ALA A 100 8.05 -14.13 -6.65
N GLN A 101 8.61 -15.22 -6.11
CA GLN A 101 7.88 -16.13 -5.24
C GLN A 101 7.32 -15.40 -4.01
N LEU A 102 8.13 -14.61 -3.32
CA LEU A 102 7.70 -13.86 -2.13
C LEU A 102 6.58 -12.86 -2.46
N ILE A 103 6.64 -12.21 -3.62
CA ILE A 103 5.56 -11.31 -4.08
C ILE A 103 4.26 -12.08 -4.29
N ILE A 104 4.31 -13.24 -4.93
CA ILE A 104 3.13 -14.09 -5.15
C ILE A 104 2.55 -14.56 -3.82
N GLU A 105 3.39 -15.04 -2.89
CA GLU A 105 2.97 -15.47 -1.56
C GLU A 105 2.28 -14.33 -0.81
N LYS A 106 2.85 -13.12 -0.81
CA LYS A 106 2.22 -11.95 -0.19
C LYS A 106 0.93 -11.53 -0.85
N TYR A 107 0.86 -11.62 -2.18
CA TYR A 107 -0.36 -11.33 -2.91
C TYR A 107 -1.47 -12.30 -2.51
N GLN A 108 -1.19 -13.60 -2.47
CA GLN A 108 -2.14 -14.63 -2.06
C GLN A 108 -2.64 -14.40 -0.63
N GLU A 109 -1.73 -14.16 0.30
CA GLU A 109 -2.07 -13.86 1.70
C GLU A 109 -3.02 -12.65 1.80
N LYS A 110 -2.69 -11.55 1.12
CA LYS A 110 -3.51 -10.33 1.12
C LYS A 110 -4.84 -10.52 0.41
N HIS A 111 -4.85 -11.24 -0.70
CA HIS A 111 -6.05 -11.56 -1.44
C HIS A 111 -7.02 -12.39 -0.59
N ASP A 112 -6.53 -13.39 0.13
CA ASP A 112 -7.34 -14.25 0.99
C ASP A 112 -7.88 -13.48 2.20
N GLN A 113 -7.07 -12.60 2.81
CA GLN A 113 -7.52 -11.66 3.84
C GLN A 113 -8.68 -10.79 3.34
N LEU A 114 -8.52 -10.14 2.19
CA LEU A 114 -9.55 -9.29 1.60
C LEU A 114 -10.82 -10.08 1.26
N LYS A 115 -10.69 -11.30 0.75
CA LYS A 115 -11.84 -12.16 0.46
C LYS A 115 -12.64 -12.48 1.71
N LEU A 116 -11.97 -12.78 2.83
CA LEU A 116 -12.64 -13.03 4.12
C LEU A 116 -13.31 -11.76 4.65
N GLU A 117 -12.65 -10.61 4.56
CA GLU A 117 -13.21 -9.32 4.96
C GLU A 117 -14.47 -8.98 4.15
N MET A 118 -14.44 -9.17 2.83
CA MET A 118 -15.60 -8.96 1.95
C MET A 118 -16.78 -9.86 2.33
N GLN A 119 -16.54 -11.16 2.57
CA GLN A 119 -17.59 -12.09 3.00
C GLN A 119 -18.18 -11.68 4.35
N HIS A 120 -17.33 -11.26 5.28
CA HIS A 120 -17.77 -10.80 6.59
C HIS A 120 -18.68 -9.57 6.47
N GLN A 121 -18.28 -8.57 5.67
CA GLN A 121 -19.08 -7.36 5.42
C GLN A 121 -20.41 -7.68 4.73
N GLN A 122 -20.42 -8.57 3.74
CA GLN A 122 -21.65 -8.98 3.06
C GLN A 122 -22.66 -9.64 4.01
N ASN A 123 -22.17 -10.47 4.94
CA ASN A 123 -23.01 -11.11 5.95
C ASN A 123 -23.62 -10.08 6.91
N GLN A 124 -22.82 -9.08 7.35
CA GLN A 124 -23.33 -8.01 8.21
C GLN A 124 -24.43 -7.18 7.54
N ILE A 125 -24.23 -6.78 6.27
CA ILE A 125 -25.22 -6.02 5.50
C ILE A 125 -26.51 -6.82 5.35
N SER A 126 -26.40 -8.12 5.04
CA SER A 126 -27.56 -9.00 4.90
C SER A 126 -28.34 -9.15 6.21
N ALA A 127 -27.63 -9.31 7.34
CA ALA A 127 -28.25 -9.40 8.66
C ALA A 127 -28.99 -8.10 9.04
N GLN A 128 -28.38 -6.93 8.79
CA GLN A 128 -29.01 -5.63 9.03
C GLN A 128 -30.28 -5.44 8.18
N ALA A 129 -30.22 -5.82 6.89
CA ALA A 129 -31.38 -5.73 5.99
C ALA A 129 -32.54 -6.63 6.45
N THR A 130 -32.25 -7.86 6.90
CA THR A 130 -33.28 -8.77 7.45
C THR A 130 -33.89 -8.21 8.74
N GLN A 131 -33.08 -7.65 9.63
CA GLN A 131 -33.57 -7.05 10.88
C GLN A 131 -34.43 -5.81 10.61
N ALA A 132 -34.07 -4.98 9.61
CA ALA A 132 -34.88 -3.83 9.20
C ALA A 132 -36.24 -4.26 8.63
N ARG A 133 -36.29 -5.33 7.81
CA ARG A 133 -37.54 -5.88 7.27
C ARG A 133 -38.49 -6.39 8.34
N GLN A 134 -37.97 -7.02 9.40
CA GLN A 134 -38.79 -7.52 10.51
C GLN A 134 -39.38 -6.41 11.39
N LYS A 135 -38.80 -5.21 11.38
CA LYS A 135 -39.26 -4.06 12.17
C LYS A 135 -40.33 -3.21 11.47
N ILE A 136 -40.74 -3.54 10.24
CA ILE A 136 -41.83 -2.83 9.54
C ILE A 136 -43.17 -3.33 10.11
N PRO A 137 -43.96 -2.48 10.79
CA PRO A 137 -45.27 -2.89 11.32
C PRO A 137 -46.24 -3.16 10.16
N GLN A 138 -47.00 -4.25 10.26
CA GLN A 138 -48.15 -4.56 9.40
C GLN A 138 -49.31 -3.57 9.69
N HIS A 139 -49.16 -2.29 9.38
CA HIS A 139 -50.20 -1.27 9.54
C HIS A 139 -50.75 -0.81 8.18
N SER A 140 -51.23 -1.78 7.39
CA SER A 140 -52.04 -1.51 6.19
C SER A 140 -53.16 -2.55 6.07
N GLN A 141 -53.99 -2.66 7.11
CA GLN A 141 -55.33 -3.24 7.02
C GLN A 141 -56.27 -2.43 7.92
N VAL A 142 -56.59 -1.18 7.57
CA VAL A 142 -57.93 -0.61 7.80
C VAL A 142 -58.09 0.57 6.86
N LEU A 143 -58.94 0.44 5.84
CA LEU A 143 -59.79 1.49 5.27
C LEU A 143 -60.71 0.75 4.28
N ALA A 144 -61.74 0.12 4.86
CA ALA A 144 -62.94 -0.30 4.17
C ALA A 144 -63.94 0.87 4.15
#